data_AF-A0AAD0JDY0-F1
#
_entry.id   AF-A0AAD0JDY0-F1
#
_cell.length_a   1.000
_cell.length_b   1.000
_cell.length_c   1.000
_cell.angle_alpha   90.00
_cell.angle_beta   90.00
_cell.angle_gamma   90.00
#
_symmetry.space_group_name_H-M   'P 1'
#
loop_
_entity.id
_entity.type
_entity.pdbx_description
1 polymer ?
#
loop_
_entity_poly.entity_id
_entity_poly.type
_entity_poly.pdbx_seq_one_letter_code
_entity_poly.pdbx_strand_id
1 'polypeptide(L)'
;MELALRPRTVVVLLLILLVSTAVALVIPDSAPLLRTIAATPAVCSVLGAVLLVLRDEIAHQSQMERDRVRESLAHERQLQRDESANSFHVAAQSHMAKVLFDRHVSFAEAYAAAARVVVGRLFTEGPTPATRNIADITQVRLDHGLWVARDLAEQLDKFEMKFVRIGNLMAMWENKALRQRLPENYIDEVFDLFHEITGLTQEELAAKRQAGDDTNHSIQKVMTQLQALLGVEQLTAARGLAVAGPRQAPTPTS
;
A
#
# COMPACT_ATOMS: atom_id res chain seq x y z
N MET A 1 25.37 -19.87 29.53
CA MET A 1 26.33 -18.74 29.47
C MET A 1 27.55 -19.26 28.73
N GLU A 2 27.40 -19.53 27.43
CA GLU A 2 28.52 -19.95 26.58
C GLU A 2 29.12 -18.69 25.97
N LEU A 3 30.36 -18.34 26.33
CA LEU A 3 31.08 -17.25 25.68
C LEU A 3 31.36 -17.68 24.24
N ALA A 4 30.73 -17.02 23.26
CA ALA A 4 30.93 -17.27 21.84
C ALA A 4 32.21 -16.57 21.32
N LEU A 5 33.30 -16.69 22.08
CA LEU A 5 34.61 -16.24 21.63
C LEU A 5 35.04 -17.13 20.46
N ARG A 6 35.30 -16.53 19.29
CA ARG A 6 35.84 -17.29 18.13
C ARG A 6 37.08 -18.05 18.60
N PRO A 7 37.09 -19.40 18.54
CA PRO A 7 38.12 -20.21 19.19
C PRO A 7 39.53 -19.89 18.67
N ARG A 8 39.62 -19.45 17.41
CA ARG A 8 40.86 -19.04 16.75
C ARG A 8 41.51 -17.80 17.39
N THR A 9 40.75 -16.79 17.81
CA THR A 9 41.34 -15.55 18.34
C THR A 9 41.80 -15.68 19.79
N VAL A 10 41.09 -16.47 20.60
CA VAL A 10 41.51 -16.78 21.98
C VAL A 10 42.79 -17.61 21.98
N VAL A 11 42.87 -18.63 21.11
CA VAL A 11 44.08 -19.47 20.98
C VAL A 11 45.29 -18.63 20.57
N VAL A 12 45.13 -17.66 19.66
CA VAL A 12 46.22 -16.77 19.26
C VAL A 12 46.69 -15.87 20.41
N LEU A 13 45.79 -15.27 21.17
CA LEU A 13 46.16 -14.43 22.32
C LEU A 13 46.85 -15.22 23.44
N LEU A 14 46.41 -16.45 23.68
CA LEU A 14 46.99 -17.35 24.67
C LEU A 14 48.40 -17.83 24.25
N LEU A 15 48.59 -18.11 22.95
CA LEU A 15 49.92 -18.39 22.38
C LEU A 15 50.87 -17.20 22.53
N ILE A 16 50.41 -15.98 22.24
CA ILE A 16 51.22 -14.76 22.39
C ILE A 16 51.63 -14.56 23.86
N LEU A 17 50.72 -14.79 24.80
CA LEU A 17 50.99 -14.73 26.23
C LEU A 17 52.09 -15.74 26.66
N LEU A 18 51.95 -17.01 26.26
CA LEU A 18 52.89 -18.08 26.61
C LEU A 18 54.28 -17.85 25.99
N VAL A 19 54.34 -17.41 24.73
CA VAL A 19 55.61 -17.15 24.05
C VAL A 19 56.29 -15.90 24.63
N SER A 20 55.56 -14.83 24.90
CA SER A 20 56.11 -13.59 25.46
C SER A 20 56.64 -13.79 26.89
N THR A 21 55.93 -14.55 27.72
CA THR A 21 56.37 -14.88 29.09
C THR A 21 57.56 -15.84 29.10
N ALA A 22 57.60 -16.83 28.21
CA ALA A 22 58.73 -17.75 28.07
C ALA A 22 60.02 -17.04 27.62
N VAL A 23 59.93 -16.09 26.67
CA VAL A 23 61.08 -15.29 26.22
C VAL A 23 61.59 -14.38 27.33
N ALA A 24 60.69 -13.77 28.11
CA ALA A 24 61.07 -12.89 29.23
C ALA A 24 61.78 -13.62 30.39
N LEU A 25 61.60 -14.94 30.53
CA LEU A 25 62.25 -15.80 31.53
C LEU A 25 63.69 -16.20 31.16
N VAL A 26 64.04 -16.18 29.87
CA VAL A 26 65.36 -16.59 29.36
C VAL A 26 66.36 -15.41 29.31
N ILE A 27 65.88 -14.17 29.37
CA ILE A 27 66.71 -12.97 29.27
C ILE A 27 67.40 -12.66 30.62
N PRO A 28 68.74 -12.56 30.68
CA PRO A 28 69.49 -12.24 31.90
C PRO A 28 69.20 -10.82 32.44
N ASP A 29 69.33 -10.63 33.77
CA ASP A 29 69.00 -9.37 34.49
C ASP A 29 69.87 -8.14 34.14
N SER A 30 70.82 -8.26 33.22
CA SER A 30 71.75 -7.19 32.84
C SER A 30 71.18 -6.13 31.87
N ALA A 31 69.98 -6.34 31.31
CA ALA A 31 69.34 -5.40 30.38
C ALA A 31 67.83 -5.19 30.70
N PRO A 32 67.48 -4.31 31.66
CA PRO A 32 66.10 -4.14 32.13
C PRO A 32 65.14 -3.62 31.06
N LEU A 33 65.62 -2.82 30.11
CA LEU A 33 64.83 -2.29 28.98
C LEU A 33 64.37 -3.38 28.00
N LEU A 34 65.19 -4.41 27.77
CA LEU A 34 64.83 -5.50 26.85
C LEU A 34 63.77 -6.41 27.46
N ARG A 35 63.83 -6.62 28.78
CA ARG A 35 62.85 -7.44 29.52
C ARG A 35 61.47 -6.78 29.58
N THR A 36 61.39 -5.45 29.73
CA THR A 36 60.11 -4.72 29.72
C THR A 36 59.48 -4.69 28.33
N ILE A 37 60.26 -4.50 27.27
CA ILE A 37 59.78 -4.58 25.89
C ILE A 37 59.26 -6.00 25.58
N ALA A 38 59.99 -7.04 25.98
CA ALA A 38 59.59 -8.44 25.76
C ALA A 38 58.31 -8.84 26.52
N ALA A 39 58.03 -8.23 27.67
CA ALA A 39 56.84 -8.48 28.49
C ALA A 39 55.61 -7.64 28.09
N THR A 40 55.79 -6.58 27.29
CA THR A 40 54.70 -5.69 26.86
C THR A 40 53.60 -6.42 26.06
N PRO A 41 53.91 -7.33 25.11
CA PRO A 41 52.90 -8.11 24.40
C PRO A 41 52.04 -8.99 25.31
N ALA A 42 52.58 -9.51 26.42
CA ALA A 42 51.83 -10.30 27.40
C ALA A 42 50.77 -9.47 28.14
N VAL A 43 51.09 -8.22 28.51
CA VAL A 43 50.11 -7.33 29.15
C VAL A 43 49.03 -6.92 28.15
N CYS A 44 49.41 -6.62 26.91
CA CYS A 44 48.47 -6.29 25.84
C CYS A 44 47.52 -7.45 25.49
N SER A 45 47.98 -8.71 25.56
CA SER A 45 47.13 -9.86 25.26
C SER A 45 46.06 -10.10 26.33
N VAL A 46 46.40 -9.94 27.61
CA VAL A 46 45.43 -10.00 28.72
C VAL A 46 44.40 -8.88 28.60
N LEU A 47 44.84 -7.64 28.35
CA LEU A 47 43.94 -6.50 28.18
C LEU A 47 43.02 -6.68 26.95
N GLY A 48 43.56 -7.20 25.84
CA GLY A 48 42.80 -7.51 24.64
C GLY A 48 41.75 -8.60 24.85
N ALA A 49 42.08 -9.64 25.62
CA ALA A 49 41.12 -10.69 25.98
C ALA A 49 39.95 -10.14 26.82
N VAL A 50 40.23 -9.26 27.79
CA VAL A 50 39.21 -8.60 28.60
C VAL A 50 38.29 -7.72 27.74
N LEU A 51 38.85 -6.93 26.82
CA LEU A 51 38.05 -6.11 25.90
C LEU A 51 37.20 -6.94 24.94
N LEU A 52 37.68 -8.11 24.50
CA LEU A 52 36.90 -9.03 23.67
C LEU A 52 35.70 -9.59 24.42
N VAL A 53 35.87 -10.00 25.68
CA VAL A 53 34.77 -10.50 26.52
C VAL A 53 33.72 -9.42 26.76
N LEU A 54 34.14 -8.20 27.07
CA LEU A 54 33.22 -7.07 27.28
C LEU A 54 32.44 -6.72 26.00
N ARG A 55 33.11 -6.75 24.84
CA ARG A 55 32.46 -6.50 23.55
C ARG A 55 31.43 -7.58 23.20
N ASP A 56 31.72 -8.84 23.52
CA ASP A 56 30.84 -9.97 23.22
C ASP A 56 29.54 -9.90 24.02
N GLU A 57 29.63 -9.55 25.31
CA GLU A 57 28.46 -9.38 26.18
C GLU A 57 27.54 -8.24 25.68
N ILE A 58 28.12 -7.09 25.29
CA ILE A 58 27.35 -5.96 24.74
C ILE A 58 26.70 -6.34 23.41
N ALA A 59 27.41 -7.08 22.55
CA ALA A 59 26.88 -7.54 21.27
C ALA A 59 25.71 -8.52 21.47
N HIS A 60 25.84 -9.46 22.41
CA HIS A 60 24.79 -10.42 22.72
C HIS A 60 23.53 -9.77 23.28
N GLN A 61 23.66 -8.82 24.22
CA GLN A 61 22.51 -8.10 24.76
C GLN A 61 21.77 -7.32 23.65
N SER A 62 22.52 -6.65 22.78
CA SER A 62 21.94 -5.90 21.65
C SER A 62 21.23 -6.81 20.62
N GLN A 63 21.66 -8.07 20.48
CA GLN A 63 21.01 -9.03 19.58
C GLN A 63 19.69 -9.53 20.15
N MET A 64 19.65 -9.87 21.44
CA MET A 64 18.42 -10.36 22.08
C MET A 64 17.30 -9.32 22.05
N GLU A 65 17.63 -8.03 22.24
CA GLU A 65 16.64 -6.96 22.14
C GLU A 65 16.08 -6.83 20.71
N ARG A 66 16.95 -6.92 19.70
CA ARG A 66 16.53 -6.85 18.29
C ARG A 66 15.61 -8.00 17.91
N ASP A 67 15.89 -9.20 18.41
CA ASP A 67 15.08 -10.38 18.10
C ASP A 67 13.71 -10.31 18.77
N ARG A 68 13.63 -9.85 20.03
CA ARG A 68 12.35 -9.61 20.72
C ARG A 68 11.48 -8.57 20.01
N VAL A 69 12.08 -7.48 19.52
CA VAL A 69 11.36 -6.46 18.75
C VAL A 69 10.87 -7.01 17.41
N ARG A 70 11.67 -7.84 16.72
CA ARG A 70 11.25 -8.47 15.46
C ARG A 70 10.10 -9.45 15.67
N GLU A 71 10.16 -10.25 16.72
CA GLU A 71 9.13 -11.25 17.04
C GLU A 71 7.81 -10.58 17.43
N SER A 72 7.85 -9.54 18.28
CA SER A 72 6.65 -8.77 18.64
C SER A 72 5.99 -8.10 17.43
N LEU A 73 6.78 -7.48 16.54
CA LEU A 73 6.26 -6.88 15.31
C LEU A 73 5.68 -7.94 14.35
N ALA A 74 6.28 -9.13 14.28
CA ALA A 74 5.75 -10.22 13.48
C ALA A 74 4.43 -10.74 14.05
N HIS A 75 4.36 -10.89 15.38
CA HIS A 75 3.16 -11.34 16.08
C HIS A 75 2.02 -10.33 15.94
N GLU A 76 2.28 -9.04 16.10
CA GLU A 76 1.27 -7.98 15.93
C GLU A 76 0.72 -7.95 14.50
N ARG A 77 1.58 -8.07 13.49
CA ARG A 77 1.15 -8.20 12.09
C ARG A 77 0.32 -9.45 11.85
N GLN A 78 0.64 -10.55 12.52
CA GLN A 78 -0.11 -11.79 12.40
C GLN A 78 -1.48 -11.66 13.04
N LEU A 79 -1.58 -11.09 14.25
CA LEU A 79 -2.84 -10.79 14.91
C LEU A 79 -3.73 -9.87 14.08
N GLN A 80 -3.17 -8.81 13.49
CA GLN A 80 -3.92 -7.93 12.58
C GLN A 80 -4.45 -8.66 11.33
N ARG A 81 -3.65 -9.57 10.76
CA ARG A 81 -4.10 -10.41 9.63
C ARG A 81 -5.19 -11.36 10.07
N ASP A 82 -5.04 -12.02 11.21
CA ASP A 82 -6.01 -12.96 11.74
C ASP A 82 -7.33 -12.26 12.11
N GLU A 83 -7.27 -11.06 12.69
CA GLU A 83 -8.45 -10.23 13.00
C GLU A 83 -9.15 -9.75 11.72
N SER A 84 -8.39 -9.33 10.70
CA SER A 84 -8.97 -8.96 9.40
C SER A 84 -9.62 -10.16 8.70
N ALA A 85 -9.01 -11.35 8.77
CA ALA A 85 -9.56 -12.58 8.20
C ALA A 85 -10.78 -13.08 8.98
N ASN A 86 -10.76 -12.98 10.30
CA ASN A 86 -11.85 -13.43 11.17
C ASN A 86 -13.05 -12.49 11.10
N SER A 87 -12.83 -11.17 11.11
CA SER A 87 -13.91 -10.20 10.88
C SER A 87 -14.53 -10.36 9.50
N PHE A 88 -13.73 -10.66 8.47
CA PHE A 88 -14.23 -11.01 7.14
C PHE A 88 -15.03 -12.33 7.13
N HIS A 89 -14.57 -13.35 7.84
CA HIS A 89 -15.24 -14.65 7.91
C HIS A 89 -16.56 -14.57 8.70
N VAL A 90 -16.56 -13.87 9.84
CA VAL A 90 -17.74 -13.59 10.66
C VAL A 90 -18.72 -12.69 9.93
N ALA A 91 -18.22 -11.70 9.17
CA ALA A 91 -19.04 -10.96 8.23
C ALA A 91 -19.66 -11.95 7.23
N ALA A 92 -18.86 -12.61 6.39
CA ALA A 92 -19.33 -13.51 5.33
C ALA A 92 -20.33 -14.60 5.77
N GLN A 93 -20.25 -15.09 7.02
CA GLN A 93 -21.14 -16.10 7.57
C GLN A 93 -22.41 -15.57 8.23
N SER A 94 -22.51 -14.27 8.52
CA SER A 94 -23.68 -13.68 9.18
C SER A 94 -24.81 -13.39 8.18
N HIS A 95 -26.06 -13.68 8.59
CA HIS A 95 -27.25 -13.31 7.81
C HIS A 95 -27.30 -11.80 7.50
N MET A 96 -26.78 -10.95 8.39
CA MET A 96 -26.68 -9.50 8.14
C MET A 96 -25.68 -9.14 7.05
N ALA A 97 -24.54 -9.83 6.93
CA ALA A 97 -23.60 -9.52 5.85
C ALA A 97 -24.11 -9.96 4.49
N LYS A 98 -24.88 -11.05 4.41
CA LYS A 98 -25.56 -11.40 3.16
C LYS A 98 -26.52 -10.28 2.73
N VAL A 99 -27.32 -9.77 3.66
CA VAL A 99 -28.23 -8.64 3.39
C VAL A 99 -27.46 -7.37 3.00
N LEU A 100 -26.37 -7.04 3.69
CA LEU A 100 -25.50 -5.91 3.36
C LEU A 100 -24.89 -6.06 1.96
N PHE A 101 -24.39 -7.26 1.64
CA PHE A 101 -23.83 -7.59 0.34
C PHE A 101 -24.87 -7.45 -0.76
N ASP A 102 -26.06 -8.05 -0.60
CA ASP A 102 -27.14 -7.97 -1.58
C ASP A 102 -27.57 -6.50 -1.82
N ARG A 103 -27.61 -5.68 -0.75
CA ARG A 103 -27.88 -4.24 -0.86
C ARG A 103 -26.77 -3.49 -1.58
N HIS A 104 -25.50 -3.78 -1.30
CA HIS A 104 -24.37 -3.17 -1.99
C HIS A 104 -24.32 -3.56 -3.47
N VAL A 105 -24.62 -4.81 -3.82
CA VAL A 105 -24.73 -5.25 -5.21
C VAL A 105 -25.85 -4.49 -5.93
N SER A 106 -27.04 -4.41 -5.31
CA SER A 106 -28.16 -3.67 -5.90
C SER A 106 -27.83 -2.18 -6.12
N PHE A 107 -27.09 -1.57 -5.19
CA PHE A 107 -26.59 -0.21 -5.33
C PHE A 107 -25.60 -0.10 -6.50
N ALA A 108 -24.60 -0.98 -6.54
CA ALA A 108 -23.55 -0.94 -7.56
C ALA A 108 -24.12 -1.12 -8.98
N GLU A 109 -25.11 -2.01 -9.15
CA GLU A 109 -25.79 -2.22 -10.42
C GLU A 109 -26.59 -0.98 -10.85
N ALA A 110 -27.41 -0.43 -9.96
CA ALA A 110 -28.22 0.75 -10.23
C ALA A 110 -27.34 1.97 -10.52
N TYR A 111 -26.29 2.17 -9.73
CA TYR A 111 -25.38 3.30 -9.87
C TYR A 111 -24.54 3.19 -11.15
N ALA A 112 -24.04 2.00 -11.49
CA ALA A 112 -23.32 1.79 -12.74
C ALA A 112 -24.21 2.00 -13.97
N ALA A 113 -25.48 1.58 -13.93
CA ALA A 113 -26.42 1.82 -15.01
C ALA A 113 -26.67 3.33 -15.22
N ALA A 114 -26.93 4.08 -14.14
CA ALA A 114 -27.11 5.52 -14.20
C ALA A 114 -25.84 6.25 -14.66
N ALA A 115 -24.67 5.88 -14.12
CA ALA A 115 -23.39 6.46 -14.51
C ALA A 115 -23.07 6.24 -16.00
N ARG A 116 -23.39 5.06 -16.54
CA ARG A 116 -23.18 4.75 -17.96
C ARG A 116 -23.97 5.68 -18.88
N VAL A 117 -25.18 6.08 -18.50
CA VAL A 117 -26.00 7.03 -19.26
C VAL A 117 -25.38 8.43 -19.25
N VAL A 118 -24.87 8.88 -18.11
CA VAL A 118 -24.24 10.20 -17.97
C VAL A 118 -22.91 10.25 -18.74
N VAL A 119 -22.06 9.23 -18.58
CA VAL A 119 -20.79 9.10 -19.30
C VAL A 119 -21.03 8.95 -20.81
N GLY A 120 -22.03 8.16 -21.22
CA GLY A 120 -22.41 8.01 -22.62
C GLY A 120 -22.77 9.35 -23.26
N ARG A 121 -23.63 10.13 -22.60
CA ARG A 121 -23.97 11.50 -23.05
C ARG A 121 -22.74 12.40 -23.19
N LEU A 122 -21.82 12.35 -22.22
CA LEU A 122 -20.59 13.14 -22.28
C LEU A 122 -19.70 12.79 -23.49
N PHE A 123 -19.65 11.51 -23.90
CA PHE A 123 -18.90 11.10 -25.10
C PHE A 123 -19.64 11.37 -26.42
N THR A 124 -20.97 11.23 -26.45
CA THR A 124 -21.76 11.43 -27.69
C THR A 124 -22.03 12.89 -28.00
N GLU A 125 -22.36 13.69 -26.99
CA GLU A 125 -22.73 15.10 -27.13
C GLU A 125 -21.57 16.03 -26.83
N GLY A 126 -20.51 15.53 -26.17
CA GLY A 126 -19.42 16.35 -25.65
C GLY A 126 -19.79 17.09 -24.37
N PRO A 127 -18.90 17.95 -23.86
CA PRO A 127 -19.21 18.80 -22.71
C PRO A 127 -20.27 19.83 -23.11
N THR A 128 -21.49 19.70 -22.58
CA THR A 128 -22.60 20.63 -22.82
C THR A 128 -23.18 21.10 -21.48
N PRO A 129 -24.01 22.16 -21.43
CA PRO A 129 -24.69 22.54 -20.20
C PRO A 129 -25.57 21.43 -19.63
N ALA A 130 -26.06 20.52 -20.48
CA ALA A 130 -26.86 19.37 -20.09
C ALA A 130 -26.05 18.31 -19.33
N THR A 131 -24.71 18.32 -19.40
CA THR A 131 -23.84 17.44 -18.62
C THR A 131 -24.02 17.60 -17.10
N ARG A 132 -24.52 18.75 -16.63
CA ARG A 132 -24.86 18.94 -15.20
C ARG A 132 -26.07 18.12 -14.73
N ASN A 133 -26.85 17.56 -15.65
CA ASN A 133 -28.05 16.81 -15.32
C ASN A 133 -27.68 15.40 -14.86
N ILE A 134 -27.32 15.32 -13.58
CA ILE A 134 -26.94 14.10 -12.87
C ILE A 134 -27.99 13.65 -11.84
N ALA A 135 -29.22 14.15 -11.96
CA ALA A 135 -30.28 13.88 -10.97
C ALA A 135 -30.47 12.36 -10.73
N ASP A 136 -30.45 11.58 -11.81
CA ASP A 136 -30.66 10.13 -11.74
C ASP A 136 -29.57 9.41 -10.93
N ILE A 137 -28.29 9.76 -11.15
CA ILE A 137 -27.16 9.13 -10.44
C ILE A 137 -27.11 9.57 -8.97
N THR A 138 -27.36 10.86 -8.70
CA THR A 138 -27.42 11.38 -7.33
C THR A 138 -28.61 10.77 -6.57
N GLN A 139 -29.76 10.58 -7.22
CA GLN A 139 -30.92 9.95 -6.60
C GLN A 139 -30.63 8.50 -6.20
N VAL A 140 -29.96 7.71 -7.05
CA VAL A 140 -29.53 6.35 -6.69
C VAL A 140 -28.62 6.35 -5.46
N ARG A 141 -27.70 7.32 -5.34
CA ARG A 141 -26.85 7.46 -4.15
C ARG A 141 -27.66 7.80 -2.89
N LEU A 142 -28.66 8.67 -2.99
CA LEU A 142 -29.52 9.03 -1.86
C LEU A 142 -30.41 7.87 -1.42
N ASP A 143 -31.01 7.16 -2.37
CA ASP A 143 -31.90 6.01 -2.12
C ASP A 143 -31.16 4.87 -1.39
N HIS A 144 -29.87 4.71 -1.66
CA HIS A 144 -29.01 3.70 -1.04
C HIS A 144 -28.11 4.25 0.09
N GLY A 145 -28.24 5.52 0.47
CA GLY A 145 -27.31 6.21 1.37
C GLY A 145 -27.16 5.58 2.76
N LEU A 146 -28.18 4.86 3.25
CA LEU A 146 -28.12 4.13 4.52
C LEU A 146 -27.11 2.97 4.50
N TRP A 147 -26.87 2.39 3.33
CA TRP A 147 -26.09 1.17 3.14
C TRP A 147 -24.70 1.42 2.55
N VAL A 148 -24.43 2.65 2.11
CA VAL A 148 -23.16 3.05 1.49
C VAL A 148 -22.23 3.58 2.58
N ALA A 149 -21.00 3.06 2.63
CA ALA A 149 -19.98 3.57 3.54
C ALA A 149 -19.69 5.05 3.25
N ARG A 150 -19.49 5.84 4.30
CA ARG A 150 -19.25 7.30 4.19
C ARG A 150 -18.12 7.63 3.22
N ASP A 151 -17.02 6.89 3.30
CA ASP A 151 -15.83 7.13 2.48
C ASP A 151 -16.11 6.87 0.99
N LEU A 152 -16.92 5.85 0.68
CA LEU A 152 -17.39 5.58 -0.68
C LEU A 152 -18.33 6.70 -1.15
N ALA A 153 -19.27 7.14 -0.32
CA ALA A 153 -20.19 8.22 -0.65
C ALA A 153 -19.45 9.53 -0.98
N GLU A 154 -18.38 9.85 -0.27
CA GLU A 154 -17.54 11.03 -0.53
C GLU A 154 -16.80 10.93 -1.87
N GLN A 155 -16.28 9.75 -2.21
CA GLN A 155 -15.61 9.53 -3.50
C GLN A 155 -16.60 9.63 -4.67
N LEU A 156 -17.81 9.11 -4.51
CA LEU A 156 -18.88 9.22 -5.50
C LEU A 156 -19.36 10.66 -5.66
N ASP A 157 -19.47 11.41 -4.58
CA ASP A 157 -19.82 12.84 -4.62
C ASP A 157 -18.77 13.64 -5.40
N LYS A 158 -17.46 13.39 -5.17
CA LYS A 158 -16.38 14.00 -5.96
C LYS A 158 -16.48 13.65 -7.44
N PHE A 159 -16.87 12.41 -7.78
CA PHE A 159 -17.09 12.00 -9.16
C PHE A 159 -18.28 12.73 -9.80
N GLU A 160 -19.43 12.75 -9.13
CA GLU A 160 -20.65 13.46 -9.56
C GLU A 160 -20.38 14.96 -9.79
N MET A 161 -19.66 15.59 -8.86
CA MET A 161 -19.36 17.02 -8.90
C MET A 161 -18.54 17.45 -10.12
N LYS A 162 -17.74 16.55 -10.72
CA LYS A 162 -17.00 16.85 -11.96
C LYS A 162 -17.94 17.09 -13.14
N PHE A 163 -19.00 16.31 -13.27
CA PHE A 163 -20.02 16.50 -14.33
C PHE A 163 -20.81 17.80 -14.14
N VAL A 164 -21.19 18.10 -12.90
CA VAL A 164 -21.85 19.37 -12.55
C VAL A 164 -20.96 20.55 -12.90
N ARG A 165 -19.67 20.47 -12.57
CA ARG A 165 -18.69 21.51 -12.89
C ARG A 165 -18.57 21.71 -14.40
N ILE A 166 -18.40 20.64 -15.18
CA ILE A 166 -18.36 20.71 -16.66
C ILE A 166 -19.62 21.41 -17.19
N GLY A 167 -20.81 20.99 -16.76
CA GLY A 167 -22.05 21.59 -17.26
C GLY A 167 -22.23 23.05 -16.84
N ASN A 168 -21.80 23.44 -15.64
CA ASN A 168 -21.82 24.83 -15.19
C ASN A 168 -20.84 25.70 -15.99
N LEU A 169 -19.63 25.21 -16.24
CA LEU A 169 -18.63 25.90 -17.05
C LEU A 169 -19.17 26.12 -18.47
N MET A 170 -19.78 25.09 -19.07
CA MET A 170 -20.40 25.17 -20.40
C MET A 170 -21.61 26.11 -20.45
N ALA A 171 -22.44 26.13 -19.40
CA ALA A 171 -23.56 27.08 -19.30
C ALA A 171 -23.07 28.54 -19.27
N MET A 172 -21.97 28.81 -18.56
CA MET A 172 -21.33 30.13 -18.58
C MET A 172 -20.71 30.44 -19.95
N TRP A 173 -20.10 29.46 -20.60
CA TRP A 173 -19.53 29.62 -21.93
C TRP A 173 -20.59 29.97 -22.98
N GLU A 174 -21.76 29.34 -22.96
CA GLU A 174 -22.85 29.63 -23.91
C GLU A 174 -23.45 31.03 -23.73
N ASN A 175 -23.37 31.61 -22.53
CA ASN A 175 -23.86 32.95 -22.27
C ASN A 175 -22.93 34.02 -22.85
N LYS A 176 -23.33 34.64 -23.97
CA LYS A 176 -22.55 35.68 -24.68
C LYS A 176 -22.09 36.84 -23.80
N ALA A 177 -22.90 37.26 -22.83
CA ALA A 177 -22.58 38.39 -21.95
C ALA A 177 -21.49 38.04 -20.93
N LEU A 178 -21.45 36.77 -20.50
CA LEU A 178 -20.42 36.27 -19.58
C LEU A 178 -19.16 35.87 -20.32
N ARG A 179 -19.28 35.33 -21.54
CA ARG A 179 -18.15 34.86 -22.37
C ARG A 179 -17.06 35.93 -22.56
N GLN A 180 -17.44 37.19 -22.75
CA GLN A 180 -16.47 38.29 -22.93
C GLN A 180 -15.66 38.62 -21.67
N ARG A 181 -16.08 38.13 -20.50
CA ARG A 181 -15.41 38.31 -19.21
C ARG A 181 -14.65 37.08 -18.76
N LEU A 182 -14.73 35.98 -19.51
CA LEU A 182 -14.03 34.74 -19.19
C LEU A 182 -12.56 34.86 -19.64
N PRO A 183 -11.63 34.25 -18.89
CA PRO A 183 -10.23 34.19 -19.30
C PRO A 183 -10.06 33.33 -20.56
N GLU A 184 -8.99 33.57 -21.31
CA GLU A 184 -8.76 32.97 -22.63
C GLU A 184 -8.58 31.43 -22.57
N ASN A 185 -8.10 30.92 -21.43
CA ASN A 185 -7.91 29.50 -21.13
C ASN A 185 -9.11 28.84 -20.43
N TYR A 186 -10.28 29.47 -20.44
CA TYR A 186 -11.46 28.97 -19.72
C TYR A 186 -11.96 27.61 -20.24
N ILE A 187 -11.79 27.33 -21.53
CA ILE A 187 -12.14 26.05 -22.13
C ILE A 187 -11.15 24.94 -21.74
N ASP A 188 -9.90 25.29 -21.45
CA ASP A 188 -8.88 24.31 -21.07
C ASP A 188 -9.28 23.59 -19.77
N GLU A 189 -9.88 24.32 -18.82
CA GLU A 189 -10.42 23.74 -17.58
C GLU A 189 -11.51 22.67 -17.86
N VAL A 190 -12.35 22.89 -18.88
CA VAL A 190 -13.38 21.92 -19.28
C VAL A 190 -12.75 20.66 -19.85
N PHE A 191 -11.70 20.81 -20.66
CA PHE A 191 -10.96 19.68 -21.21
C PHE A 191 -10.15 18.95 -20.15
N ASP A 192 -9.53 19.64 -19.20
CA ASP A 192 -8.82 19.03 -18.07
C ASP A 192 -9.76 18.17 -17.22
N LEU A 193 -10.95 18.68 -16.89
CA LEU A 193 -11.97 17.92 -16.17
C LEU A 193 -12.47 16.72 -16.99
N PHE A 194 -12.64 16.89 -18.31
CA PHE A 194 -13.00 15.79 -19.19
C PHE A 194 -11.89 14.72 -19.21
N HIS A 195 -10.63 15.11 -19.28
CA HIS A 195 -9.47 14.21 -19.20
C HIS A 195 -9.41 13.49 -17.84
N GLU A 196 -9.71 14.19 -16.75
CA GLU A 196 -9.73 13.63 -15.40
C GLU A 196 -10.86 12.59 -15.22
N ILE A 197 -12.03 12.81 -15.83
CA ILE A 197 -13.15 11.84 -15.80
C ILE A 197 -12.86 10.63 -16.69
N THR A 198 -12.27 10.86 -17.86
CA THR A 198 -12.11 9.81 -18.89
C THR A 198 -10.83 9.00 -18.73
N GLY A 199 -9.82 9.55 -18.04
CA GLY A 199 -8.48 8.95 -17.95
C GLY A 199 -7.83 8.74 -19.31
N LEU A 200 -8.25 9.52 -20.32
CA LEU A 200 -7.71 9.52 -21.68
C LEU A 200 -6.84 10.77 -21.83
N THR A 201 -5.59 10.61 -22.26
CA THR A 201 -4.72 11.77 -22.53
C THR A 201 -5.14 12.47 -23.82
N GLN A 202 -4.76 13.73 -23.97
CA GLN A 202 -5.05 14.54 -25.17
C GLN A 202 -4.51 13.90 -26.46
N GLU A 203 -3.39 13.17 -26.35
CA GLU A 203 -2.77 12.40 -27.43
C GLU A 203 -3.59 11.15 -27.82
N GLU A 204 -4.15 10.43 -26.83
CA GLU A 204 -5.03 9.27 -27.07
C GLU A 204 -6.36 9.69 -27.72
N LEU A 205 -6.92 10.85 -27.33
CA LEU A 205 -8.11 11.43 -27.95
C LEU A 205 -7.85 11.90 -29.39
N ALA A 206 -6.67 12.44 -29.68
CA ALA A 206 -6.27 12.82 -31.03
C ALA A 206 -6.04 11.60 -31.94
N ALA A 207 -5.39 10.55 -31.42
CA ALA A 207 -5.18 9.29 -32.13
C ALA A 207 -6.52 8.55 -32.41
N LYS A 208 -7.44 8.53 -31.44
CA LYS A 208 -8.76 7.91 -31.61
C LYS A 208 -9.68 8.67 -32.57
N ARG A 209 -9.58 10.00 -32.66
CA ARG A 209 -10.28 10.79 -33.70
C ARG A 209 -9.85 10.40 -35.11
N GLN A 210 -8.59 10.01 -35.31
CA GLN A 210 -8.07 9.59 -36.61
C GLN A 210 -8.37 8.13 -36.94
N ALA A 211 -8.58 7.28 -35.93
CA ALA A 211 -8.80 5.84 -36.11
C ALA A 211 -10.26 5.43 -36.41
N GLY A 212 -11.22 6.35 -36.38
CA GLY A 212 -12.64 6.02 -36.61
C GLY A 212 -13.25 5.31 -35.39
N ASP A 213 -13.40 6.08 -34.31
CA ASP A 213 -14.34 5.97 -33.20
C ASP A 213 -14.70 4.56 -32.65
N ASP A 214 -14.11 4.22 -31.50
CA ASP A 214 -14.64 3.20 -30.59
C ASP A 214 -15.05 3.86 -29.26
N THR A 215 -16.05 4.76 -29.32
CA THR A 215 -16.68 5.42 -28.17
C THR A 215 -17.11 4.41 -27.11
N ASN A 216 -17.54 3.21 -27.52
CA ASN A 216 -17.87 2.12 -26.62
C ASN A 216 -16.66 1.65 -25.80
N HIS A 217 -15.48 1.55 -26.40
CA HIS A 217 -14.25 1.18 -25.69
C HIS A 217 -13.85 2.25 -24.66
N SER A 218 -14.03 3.54 -24.98
CA SER A 218 -13.76 4.66 -24.05
C SER A 218 -14.75 4.68 -22.87
N ILE A 219 -16.05 4.47 -23.13
CA ILE A 219 -17.07 4.34 -22.09
C ILE A 219 -16.76 3.13 -21.20
N GLN A 220 -16.36 1.99 -21.77
CA GLN A 220 -15.99 0.82 -20.99
C GLN A 220 -14.80 1.09 -20.06
N LYS A 221 -13.77 1.80 -20.50
CA LYS A 221 -12.61 2.18 -19.66
C LYS A 221 -13.05 2.95 -18.41
N VAL A 222 -13.92 3.94 -18.57
CA VAL A 222 -14.47 4.74 -17.45
C VAL A 222 -15.34 3.87 -16.54
N MET A 223 -16.17 2.99 -17.12
CA MET A 223 -16.98 2.07 -16.34
C MET A 223 -16.14 1.07 -15.54
N THR A 224 -15.00 0.61 -16.07
CA THR A 224 -14.05 -0.25 -15.33
C THR A 224 -13.43 0.50 -14.15
N GLN A 225 -13.06 1.77 -14.31
CA GLN A 225 -12.59 2.60 -13.20
C GLN A 225 -13.67 2.79 -12.13
N LEU A 226 -14.91 3.00 -12.55
CA LEU A 226 -16.06 3.12 -11.65
C LEU A 226 -16.35 1.80 -10.92
N GLN A 227 -16.23 0.65 -11.59
CA GLN A 227 -16.37 -0.68 -10.99
C GLN A 227 -15.28 -0.98 -9.96
N ALA A 228 -14.04 -0.55 -10.24
CA ALA A 228 -12.93 -0.63 -9.29
C ALA A 228 -13.20 0.25 -8.05
N LEU A 229 -13.71 1.46 -8.25
CA LEU A 229 -14.07 2.39 -7.16
C LEU A 229 -15.25 1.89 -6.31
N LEU A 230 -16.23 1.23 -6.93
CA LEU A 230 -17.34 0.58 -6.23
C LEU A 230 -16.93 -0.71 -5.50
N GLY A 231 -15.68 -1.15 -5.64
CA GLY A 231 -15.16 -2.38 -5.02
C GLY A 231 -15.79 -3.67 -5.56
N VAL A 232 -16.45 -3.61 -6.74
CA VAL A 232 -17.16 -4.77 -7.32
C VAL A 232 -16.20 -5.92 -7.63
N GLU A 233 -14.95 -5.61 -8.00
CA GLU A 233 -13.90 -6.63 -8.20
C GLU A 233 -13.55 -7.37 -6.91
N GLN A 234 -13.44 -6.64 -5.79
CA GLN A 234 -13.17 -7.23 -4.48
C GLN A 234 -14.33 -8.10 -4.02
N LEU A 235 -15.57 -7.68 -4.31
CA LEU A 235 -16.79 -8.44 -4.00
C LEU A 235 -16.94 -9.70 -4.89
N THR A 236 -16.54 -9.62 -6.15
CA THR A 236 -16.55 -10.77 -7.07
C THR A 236 -15.46 -11.78 -6.70
N ALA A 237 -14.28 -11.31 -6.30
CA ALA A 237 -13.20 -12.13 -5.77
C ALA A 237 -13.59 -12.78 -4.42
N ALA A 238 -14.20 -12.02 -3.51
CA ALA A 238 -14.74 -12.52 -2.25
C ALA A 238 -15.80 -13.60 -2.46
N ARG A 239 -16.71 -13.41 -3.43
CA ARG A 239 -17.69 -14.42 -3.82
C ARG A 239 -17.02 -15.66 -4.40
N GLY A 240 -15.99 -15.51 -5.23
CA GLY A 240 -15.21 -16.64 -5.76
C GLY A 240 -14.59 -17.49 -4.65
N LEU A 241 -14.04 -16.84 -3.62
CA LEU A 241 -13.48 -17.50 -2.44
C LEU A 241 -14.56 -18.16 -1.56
N ALA A 242 -15.71 -17.51 -1.37
CA ALA A 242 -16.82 -18.06 -0.60
C ALA A 242 -17.52 -19.25 -1.31
N VAL A 243 -17.65 -19.20 -2.64
CA VAL A 243 -18.23 -20.26 -3.47
C VAL A 243 -17.28 -21.45 -3.63
N ALA A 244 -15.95 -21.22 -3.61
CA ALA A 244 -14.96 -22.30 -3.64
C ALA A 244 -14.99 -23.18 -2.38
N GLY A 245 -15.61 -22.72 -1.28
CA GLY A 245 -15.68 -23.43 -0.01
C GLY A 245 -14.30 -23.63 0.64
N PRO A 246 -14.23 -23.91 1.96
CA PRO A 246 -12.97 -24.28 2.59
C PRO A 246 -12.46 -25.56 1.92
N ARG A 247 -11.29 -25.50 1.27
CA ARG A 247 -10.57 -26.71 0.89
C ARG A 247 -10.40 -27.53 2.17
N GLN A 248 -11.13 -28.64 2.28
CA GLN A 248 -10.90 -29.62 3.33
C GLN A 248 -9.41 -29.97 3.27
N ALA A 249 -8.68 -29.62 4.33
CA ALA A 249 -7.33 -30.09 4.51
C ALA A 249 -7.37 -31.63 4.43
N PRO A 250 -6.40 -32.27 3.75
CA PRO A 250 -6.36 -33.72 3.70
C PRO A 250 -6.33 -34.23 5.14
N THR A 251 -7.38 -34.97 5.51
CA THR A 251 -7.44 -35.73 6.76
C THR A 251 -6.18 -36.57 6.83
N PRO A 252 -5.35 -36.44 7.90
CA PRO A 252 -4.23 -37.35 8.08
C PRO A 252 -4.83 -38.75 8.28
N THR A 253 -4.65 -39.60 7.25
CA THR A 253 -4.92 -41.03 7.34
C THR A 253 -4.03 -41.59 8.43
N SER A 254 -4.66 -42.06 9.50
CA SER A 254 -4.06 -42.87 10.57
C SER A 254 -3.44 -44.15 10.03
#